data_AF-X1NFB7-F1
#
_entry.id   AF-X1NFB7-F1
#
_cell.length_a   1.000
_cell.length_b   1.000
_cell.length_c   1.000
_cell.angle_alpha   90.00
_cell.angle_beta   90.00
_cell.angle_gamma   90.00
#
_symmetry.space_group_name_H-M   'P 1'
#
loop_
_entity.id
_entity.type
_entity.pdbx_description
1 polymer ?
#
loop_
_entity_poly.entity_id
_entity_poly.type
_entity_poly.pdbx_seq_one_letter_code
_entity_poly.pdbx_strand_id
1 'polypeptide(L)'
;MSETFTYFCLHGAATAWNLRNELDMPEATAYRALKQLKILGFIVPALKVSKITHSKGGPRPTVWALDGASQEEVARAYHETRESGGVCV
;
A
#
# COMPACT_ATOMS: atom_id res chain seq x y z
N MET A 1 8.93 7.12 8.18
CA MET A 1 7.93 6.40 9.02
C MET A 1 6.80 7.34 9.43
N SER A 2 7.11 8.52 9.97
CA SER A 2 6.12 9.57 10.24
C SER A 2 5.30 9.91 8.98
N GLU A 3 5.96 10.16 7.85
CA GLU A 3 5.30 10.50 6.58
C GLU A 3 4.36 9.39 6.10
N THR A 4 4.80 8.13 6.21
CA THR A 4 3.96 6.96 5.89
C THR A 4 2.72 6.93 6.77
N PHE A 5 2.87 7.13 8.08
CA PHE A 5 1.73 7.14 9.00
C PHE A 5 0.78 8.31 8.70
N THR A 6 1.30 9.51 8.48
CA THR A 6 0.51 10.69 8.10
C THR A 6 -0.26 10.43 6.80
N TYR A 7 0.37 9.80 5.80
CA TYR A 7 -0.30 9.39 4.57
C TYR A 7 -1.49 8.46 4.87
N PHE A 8 -1.29 7.44 5.72
CA PHE A 8 -2.38 6.56 6.14
C PHE A 8 -3.52 7.34 6.82
N CYS A 9 -3.22 8.30 7.69
CA CYS A 9 -4.25 9.13 8.35
C CYS A 9 -5.06 9.98 7.38
N LEU A 10 -4.46 10.42 6.26
CA LEU A 10 -5.13 11.26 5.27
C LEU A 10 -5.90 10.44 4.22
N HIS A 11 -5.42 9.25 3.88
CA HIS A 11 -5.94 8.46 2.77
C HIS A 11 -6.68 7.19 3.19
N GLY A 12 -6.55 6.77 4.45
CA GLY A 12 -7.14 5.57 5.03
C GLY A 12 -6.45 4.25 4.64
N ALA A 13 -6.03 4.12 3.38
CA ALA A 13 -5.40 2.93 2.85
C ALA A 13 -4.29 3.25 1.83
N ALA A 14 -3.32 2.34 1.70
CA ALA A 14 -2.22 2.47 0.75
C ALA A 14 -1.56 1.12 0.44
N THR A 15 -0.91 1.02 -0.72
CA THR A 15 0.05 -0.04 -1.02
C THR A 15 1.49 0.48 -0.90
N ALA A 16 2.48 -0.41 -0.93
CA ALA A 16 3.89 -0.01 -1.02
C ALA A 16 4.18 0.84 -2.28
N TRP A 17 3.42 0.63 -3.35
CA TRP A 17 3.51 1.40 -4.60
C TRP A 17 3.01 2.83 -4.43
N ASN A 18 1.84 3.02 -3.80
CA ASN A 18 1.34 4.36 -3.47
C ASN A 18 2.37 5.14 -2.67
N LEU A 19 2.92 4.51 -1.62
CA LEU A 19 3.94 5.16 -0.78
C LEU A 19 5.19 5.52 -1.58
N ARG A 20 5.66 4.65 -2.46
CA ARG A 20 6.80 4.93 -3.34
C ARG A 20 6.55 6.16 -4.22
N ASN A 21 5.38 6.24 -4.86
CA ASN A 21 5.11 7.29 -5.84
C ASN A 21 4.76 8.62 -5.17
N GLU A 22 3.93 8.60 -4.14
CA GLU A 22 3.42 9.82 -3.50
C GLU A 22 4.42 10.43 -2.51
N LEU A 23 5.26 9.60 -1.89
CA LEU A 23 6.26 10.05 -0.90
C LEU A 23 7.69 10.00 -1.45
N ASP A 24 7.87 9.74 -2.76
CA ASP A 24 9.16 9.60 -3.46
C ASP A 24 10.17 8.72 -2.71
N MET A 25 9.70 7.64 -2.08
CA MET A 25 10.53 6.79 -1.23
C MET A 25 10.90 5.46 -1.90
N PRO A 26 12.10 4.91 -1.62
CA PRO A 26 12.46 3.59 -2.12
C PRO A 26 11.48 2.51 -1.65
N GLU A 27 11.18 1.54 -2.51
CA GLU A 27 10.21 0.47 -2.21
C GLU A 27 10.60 -0.35 -0.97
N ALA A 28 11.91 -0.62 -0.80
CA ALA A 28 12.42 -1.27 0.41
C ALA A 28 12.13 -0.47 1.69
N THR A 29 12.17 0.87 1.61
CA THR A 29 11.83 1.76 2.72
C THR A 29 10.33 1.73 3.00
N ALA A 30 9.49 1.74 1.96
CA ALA A 30 8.04 1.59 2.09
C ALA A 30 7.68 0.27 2.78
N TYR A 31 8.26 -0.86 2.38
CA TYR A 31 8.03 -2.15 3.03
C TYR A 31 8.51 -2.18 4.49
N ARG A 32 9.65 -1.55 4.80
CA ARG A 32 10.11 -1.43 6.20
C ARG A 32 9.13 -0.62 7.03
N ALA A 33 8.63 0.51 6.52
CA ALA A 33 7.65 1.33 7.21
C ALA A 33 6.34 0.58 7.43
N LEU A 34 5.81 -0.09 6.40
CA LEU A 34 4.62 -0.94 6.50
C LEU A 34 4.78 -2.06 7.53
N LYS A 35 5.94 -2.74 7.55
CA LYS A 35 6.24 -3.78 8.53
C LYS A 35 6.21 -3.22 9.96
N GLN A 36 6.78 -2.04 10.19
CA GLN A 36 6.77 -1.40 11.50
C GLN A 36 5.36 -0.99 11.92
N LEU A 37 4.60 -0.32 11.04
CA LEU A 37 3.22 0.08 11.33
C LEU A 37 2.30 -1.12 11.59
N LYS A 38 2.51 -2.23 10.88
CA LYS A 38 1.83 -3.50 11.15
C LYS A 38 2.17 -4.04 12.54
N ILE A 39 3.45 -4.07 12.92
CA ILE A 39 3.88 -4.55 14.24
C ILE A 39 3.28 -3.70 15.35
N LEU A 40 3.19 -2.39 15.15
CA LEU A 40 2.55 -1.45 16.08
C LEU A 40 1.02 -1.53 16.09
N GLY A 41 0.41 -2.29 15.18
CA GLY A 41 -1.04 -2.49 15.13
C GLY A 41 -1.81 -1.33 14.51
N PHE A 42 -1.16 -0.35 13.87
CA PHE A 42 -1.85 0.77 13.23
C PHE A 42 -2.54 0.38 11.92
N ILE A 43 -1.97 -0.58 11.19
CA ILE A 43 -2.47 -1.00 9.88
C ILE A 43 -2.71 -2.49 9.81
N VAL A 44 -3.74 -2.87 9.06
CA VAL A 44 -4.13 -4.24 8.78
C VAL A 44 -4.09 -4.51 7.27
N PRO A 45 -3.83 -5.75 6.84
CA PRO A 45 -3.94 -6.11 5.43
C PRO A 45 -5.42 -6.14 5.03
N ALA A 46 -5.84 -5.23 4.15
CA ALA A 46 -7.24 -5.11 3.74
C ALA A 46 -7.55 -5.95 2.49
N LEU A 47 -6.69 -5.91 1.47
CA LEU A 47 -6.94 -6.57 0.20
C LEU A 47 -5.64 -6.98 -0.50
N LYS A 48 -5.59 -8.18 -1.07
CA LYS A 48 -4.49 -8.56 -1.98
C LYS A 48 -4.83 -8.13 -3.39
N VAL A 49 -3.95 -7.37 -4.03
CA VAL A 49 -4.14 -6.95 -5.41
C VAL A 49 -4.10 -8.17 -6.33
N SER A 50 -5.11 -8.34 -7.18
CA SER A 50 -5.17 -9.44 -8.13
C SER A 50 -4.06 -9.32 -9.17
N LYS A 51 -3.62 -10.46 -9.74
CA LYS A 51 -2.54 -10.49 -10.74
C LYS A 51 -2.87 -9.52 -11.86
N ILE A 52 -2.03 -8.50 -12.05
CA ILE A 52 -2.01 -7.71 -13.27
C ILE A 52 -1.48 -8.62 -14.37
N THR A 53 -2.16 -8.67 -15.51
CA THR A 53 -1.96 -9.63 -16.62
C THR A 53 -0.54 -9.63 -17.20
N HIS A 54 0.27 -8.60 -16.90
CA HIS A 54 1.64 -8.43 -17.39
C HIS A 54 2.74 -8.49 -16.31
N SER A 55 2.45 -8.93 -15.08
CA SER A 55 3.49 -8.97 -14.02
C SER A 55 4.43 -10.18 -14.17
N LYS A 56 5.75 -9.92 -14.15
CA LYS A 56 6.83 -10.92 -14.36
C LYS A 56 7.13 -11.80 -13.12
N GLY A 57 6.13 -12.09 -12.28
CA GLY A 57 6.27 -13.09 -11.21
C GLY A 57 6.64 -12.56 -9.81
N GLY A 58 6.56 -11.25 -9.56
CA GLY A 58 6.76 -10.67 -8.23
C GLY A 58 5.65 -11.01 -7.22
N PRO A 59 5.92 -10.84 -5.91
CA PRO A 59 4.90 -11.01 -4.86
C PRO A 59 3.73 -10.06 -5.09
N ARG A 60 2.51 -10.55 -4.85
CA ARG A 60 1.30 -9.74 -5.07
C ARG A 60 1.29 -8.54 -4.12
N PRO A 61 1.08 -7.31 -4.64
CA PRO A 61 0.92 -6.14 -3.79
C PRO A 61 -0.23 -6.36 -2.81
N THR A 62 -0.05 -5.91 -1.57
CA THR A 62 -1.10 -5.91 -0.55
C THR A 62 -1.49 -4.48 -0.27
N VAL A 63 -2.80 -4.21 -0.32
CA VAL A 63 -3.41 -2.98 0.18
C VAL A 63 -3.48 -3.10 1.69
N TRP A 64 -2.82 -2.17 2.35
CA TRP A 64 -2.87 -2.00 3.79
C TRP A 64 -3.84 -0.88 4.09
N ALA A 65 -4.50 -0.95 5.24
CA ALA A 65 -5.46 0.07 5.66
C ALA A 65 -5.32 0.33 7.17
N LEU A 66 -5.67 1.55 7.59
CA LEU A 66 -5.90 1.84 9.00
C LEU A 66 -7.08 1.03 9.52
N ASP A 67 -7.05 0.73 10.81
CA ASP A 67 -8.21 0.17 11.49
C ASP A 67 -9.39 1.17 11.43
N GLY A 68 -10.52 0.73 10.89
CA GLY A 68 -11.68 1.59 10.62
C GLY A 68 -11.67 2.36 9.28
N ALA A 69 -10.69 2.13 8.40
CA ALA A 69 -10.72 2.69 7.04
C ALA A 69 -11.98 2.25 6.28
N SER A 70 -12.56 3.17 5.52
CA SER A 70 -13.75 2.94 4.71
C SER A 70 -13.47 2.03 3.51
N GLN A 71 -14.53 1.39 2.98
CA GLN A 71 -14.38 0.54 1.80
C GLN A 71 -13.96 1.36 0.57
N GLU A 72 -14.39 2.62 0.50
CA GLU A 72 -14.05 3.57 -0.57
C GLU A 72 -12.56 3.88 -0.59
N GLU A 73 -11.94 4.08 0.59
CA GLU A 73 -10.50 4.34 0.71
C GLU A 73 -9.67 3.13 0.26
N VAL A 74 -10.08 1.93 0.68
CA VAL A 74 -9.45 0.67 0.26
C VAL A 74 -9.60 0.45 -1.25
N ALA A 75 -10.79 0.71 -1.80
CA ALA A 75 -11.06 0.60 -3.23
C ALA A 75 -10.22 1.58 -4.04
N ARG A 76 -10.11 2.84 -3.61
CA ARG A 76 -9.27 3.86 -4.24
C ARG A 76 -7.81 3.40 -4.33
N ALA A 77 -7.22 2.99 -3.20
CA ALA A 77 -5.84 2.50 -3.18
C ALA A 77 -5.63 1.27 -4.09
N TYR A 78 -6.63 0.39 -4.17
CA TYR A 78 -6.61 -0.76 -5.07
C TYR A 78 -6.64 -0.35 -6.56
N HIS A 79 -7.50 0.60 -6.93
CA HIS A 79 -7.63 1.09 -8.30
C HIS A 79 -6.36 1.79 -8.78
N GLU A 80 -5.80 2.69 -7.97
CA GLU A 80 -4.54 3.41 -8.27
C GLU A 80 -3.38 2.44 -8.52
N THR A 81 -3.29 1.38 -7.69
CA THR A 81 -2.24 0.36 -7.81
C THR A 81 -2.40 -0.49 -9.07
N ARG A 82 -3.64 -0.74 -9.49
CA ARG A 82 -3.94 -1.51 -10.72
C ARG A 82 -3.66 -0.72 -11.98
N GLU A 83 -4.08 0.53 -12.03
CA GLU A 83 -3.93 1.40 -13.20
C GLU A 83 -2.45 1.71 -13.48
N SER A 84 -1.67 1.89 -12.41
CA SER A 84 -0.24 2.18 -12.51
C SER A 84 0.62 0.95 -12.87
N GLY A 85 0.02 -0.23 -13.00
CA GLY A 85 0.75 -1.45 -13.34
C GLY A 85 1.77 -1.85 -12.27
N GLY A 86 1.45 -1.74 -10.98
CA GLY A 86 2.37 -1.99 -9.86
C GLY A 86 3.11 -3.32 -9.96
N VAL A 87 4.28 -3.31 -10.60
CA VAL A 87 5.23 -4.41 -10.65
C VAL A 87 6.20 -4.18 -9.50
N CYS A 88 6.07 -4.98 -8.44
CA CYS A 88 7.19 -5.21 -7.54
C CYS A 88 8.26 -5.93 -8.39
N VAL A 89 9.33 -5.24 -8.77
CA VAL A 89 10.43 -5.78 -9.58
C VAL A 89 11.38 -6.57 -8.70
#